data_AF-A0A969NTH8-F1
#
_entry.id   AF-A0A969NTH8-F1
#
_cell.length_a   1.000
_cell.length_b   1.000
_cell.length_c   1.000
_cell.angle_alpha   90.00
_cell.angle_beta   90.00
_cell.angle_gamma   90.00
#
_symmetry.space_group_name_H-M   'P 1'
#
loop_
_entity.id
_entity.type
_entity.pdbx_description
1 polymer ?
#
loop_
_entity_poly.entity_id
_entity_poly.type
_entity_poly.pdbx_seq_one_letter_code
_entity_poly.pdbx_strand_id
1 'polypeptide(L)'
;MTIVASSEHRKYKASTTGQVQRMMREAEEYQTEARAERPVVPHALKIQSGIDLASRDRPSLSVFLARLQRLAIDPKLKVEEDRITGISYRLQDFKIRGCKLHQAGSSQLLKHRVTYDSQQDILAVRQANQNETIELEPESEVSWNQVAIEDYIPSKIRQLLEIPLSNKK
;
A
#
# COMPACT_ATOMS: atom_id res chain seq x y z
N MET A 1 21.28 -20.36 -23.64
CA MET A 1 21.47 -20.14 -22.19
C MET A 1 20.36 -19.23 -21.69
N THR A 2 19.43 -19.75 -20.91
CA THR A 2 18.31 -18.97 -20.37
C THR A 2 18.79 -18.25 -19.13
N ILE A 3 18.94 -16.93 -19.20
CA ILE A 3 19.30 -16.10 -18.04
C ILE A 3 18.09 -16.06 -17.13
N VAL A 4 18.08 -16.91 -16.10
CA VAL A 4 17.08 -16.85 -15.04
C VAL A 4 17.41 -15.63 -14.19
N ALA A 5 16.55 -14.61 -14.26
CA ALA A 5 16.68 -13.41 -13.44
C ALA A 5 16.73 -13.79 -11.95
N SER A 6 17.73 -13.24 -11.25
CA SER A 6 18.00 -13.39 -9.82
C SER A 6 16.74 -13.19 -8.97
N SER A 7 16.57 -14.06 -7.98
CA SER A 7 15.45 -14.10 -7.02
C SER A 7 15.30 -12.84 -6.17
N GLU A 8 16.29 -11.94 -6.15
CA GLU A 8 16.25 -10.71 -5.37
C GLU A 8 15.31 -9.64 -5.96
N HIS A 9 15.03 -9.69 -7.27
CA HIS A 9 14.01 -8.85 -7.92
C HIS A 9 12.59 -9.41 -7.77
N ARG A 10 12.43 -10.55 -7.08
CA ARG A 10 11.15 -11.26 -6.92
C ARG A 10 10.47 -10.94 -5.58
N LYS A 11 10.76 -9.76 -5.00
CA LYS A 11 10.31 -9.36 -3.65
C LYS A 11 8.87 -8.85 -3.54
N TYR A 12 8.14 -8.68 -4.64
CA TYR A 12 6.73 -8.32 -4.61
C TYR A 12 5.88 -9.48 -5.10
N LYS A 13 5.02 -10.03 -4.23
CA LYS A 13 4.13 -11.10 -4.62
C LYS A 13 3.16 -10.54 -5.66
N ALA A 14 3.22 -11.10 -6.87
CA ALA A 14 2.37 -10.73 -7.99
C ALA A 14 0.90 -10.62 -7.56
N SER A 15 0.21 -9.61 -8.07
CA SER A 15 -1.24 -9.44 -8.02
C SER A 15 -1.95 -10.79 -8.17
N THR A 16 -3.02 -11.02 -7.41
CA THR A 16 -3.75 -12.30 -7.49
C THR A 16 -4.18 -12.58 -8.94
N THR A 17 -4.23 -13.85 -9.36
CA THR A 17 -4.56 -14.23 -10.75
C THR A 17 -5.82 -13.52 -11.26
N GLY A 18 -6.84 -13.36 -10.42
CA GLY A 18 -8.07 -12.64 -10.77
C GLY A 18 -7.89 -11.11 -10.92
N GLN A 19 -7.07 -10.47 -10.09
CA GLN A 19 -6.74 -9.05 -10.25
C GLN A 19 -5.95 -8.81 -11.54
N VAL A 20 -4.98 -9.68 -11.84
CA VAL A 20 -4.23 -9.63 -13.10
C VAL A 20 -5.17 -9.82 -14.28
N GLN A 21 -6.03 -10.84 -14.26
CA GLN A 21 -7.00 -11.09 -15.33
C GLN A 21 -7.94 -9.91 -15.56
N ARG A 22 -8.46 -9.28 -14.49
CA ARG A 22 -9.29 -8.09 -14.62
C ARG A 22 -8.52 -6.94 -15.28
N MET A 23 -7.29 -6.65 -14.81
CA MET A 23 -6.49 -5.58 -15.38
C MET A 23 -6.13 -5.84 -16.86
N MET A 24 -5.83 -7.10 -17.21
CA MET A 24 -5.59 -7.50 -18.61
C MET A 24 -6.82 -7.29 -19.48
N ARG A 25 -8.00 -7.70 -19.00
CA ARG A 25 -9.26 -7.52 -19.71
C ARG A 25 -9.59 -6.04 -19.91
N GLU A 26 -9.49 -5.22 -18.86
CA GLU A 26 -9.76 -3.79 -18.97
C GLU A 26 -8.78 -3.08 -19.92
N ALA A 27 -7.53 -3.54 -19.98
CA ALA A 27 -6.53 -3.04 -20.92
C ALA A 27 -6.83 -3.45 -22.37
N GLU A 28 -7.31 -4.68 -22.60
CA GLU A 28 -7.75 -5.16 -23.91
C GLU A 28 -9.00 -4.43 -24.41
N GLU A 29 -9.98 -4.21 -23.52
CA GLU A 29 -11.20 -3.44 -23.83
C GLU A 29 -10.87 -1.99 -24.22
N TYR A 30 -9.89 -1.37 -23.57
CA TYR A 30 -9.41 -0.03 -23.94
C TYR A 30 -8.69 -0.02 -25.30
N GLN A 31 -7.83 -1.02 -25.55
CA GLN A 31 -7.12 -1.13 -26.83
C GLN A 31 -8.04 -1.40 -28.02
N THR A 32 -9.12 -2.14 -27.81
CA THR A 32 -10.12 -2.47 -28.84
C THR A 32 -11.23 -1.42 -28.95
N GLU A 33 -11.09 -0.28 -28.27
CA GLU A 33 -12.08 0.82 -28.22
C GLU A 33 -13.46 0.41 -27.69
N ALA A 34 -13.59 -0.80 -27.12
CA ALA A 34 -14.77 -1.25 -26.39
C ALA A 34 -14.97 -0.49 -25.07
N ARG A 35 -13.91 0.19 -24.60
CA ARG A 35 -13.91 1.12 -23.46
C ARG A 35 -13.23 2.43 -23.87
N ALA A 36 -13.88 3.56 -23.60
CA ALA A 36 -13.34 4.89 -23.89
C ALA A 36 -12.28 5.35 -22.87
N GLU A 37 -12.44 4.97 -21.60
CA GLU A 37 -11.57 5.40 -20.52
C GLU A 37 -10.36 4.48 -20.36
N ARG A 38 -9.19 5.09 -20.15
CA ARG A 38 -7.97 4.36 -19.84
C ARG A 38 -8.12 3.64 -18.50
N PRO A 39 -7.74 2.35 -18.39
CA PRO A 39 -7.81 1.64 -17.12
C PRO A 39 -6.85 2.23 -16.10
N VAL A 40 -7.28 2.29 -14.84
CA VAL A 40 -6.52 2.92 -13.75
C VAL A 40 -5.93 1.85 -12.83
N VAL A 41 -4.74 2.10 -12.27
CA VAL A 41 -4.16 1.20 -11.26
C VAL A 41 -5.12 1.02 -10.08
N PRO A 42 -5.53 -0.22 -9.72
CA PRO A 42 -6.45 -0.47 -8.62
C PRO A 42 -5.98 0.10 -7.28
N HIS A 43 -6.89 0.68 -6.49
CA HIS A 43 -6.57 1.21 -5.16
C HIS A 43 -5.93 0.18 -4.23
N ALA A 44 -6.31 -1.10 -4.33
CA ALA A 44 -5.68 -2.15 -3.53
C ALA A 44 -4.18 -2.30 -3.82
N LEU A 45 -3.74 -2.11 -5.07
CA LEU A 45 -2.31 -2.12 -5.42
C LEU A 45 -1.61 -0.85 -4.94
N LYS A 46 -2.26 0.31 -5.08
CA LYS A 46 -1.74 1.56 -4.51
C LYS A 46 -1.52 1.43 -3.00
N ILE A 47 -2.53 0.98 -2.26
CA ILE A 47 -2.44 0.75 -0.81
C ILE A 47 -1.31 -0.24 -0.48
N GLN A 48 -1.20 -1.36 -1.20
CA GLN A 48 -0.11 -2.32 -0.97
C GLN A 48 1.27 -1.68 -1.16
N SER A 49 1.46 -0.98 -2.27
CA SER A 49 2.74 -0.31 -2.58
C SER A 49 3.08 0.79 -1.57
N GLY A 50 2.07 1.53 -1.09
CA GLY A 50 2.25 2.54 -0.05
C GLY A 50 2.61 1.92 1.31
N ILE A 51 2.03 0.77 1.65
CA ILE A 51 2.41 0.01 2.86
C ILE A 51 3.85 -0.49 2.75
N ASP A 52 4.25 -1.01 1.59
CA ASP A 52 5.61 -1.49 1.37
C ASP A 52 6.63 -0.33 1.49
N LEU A 53 6.33 0.85 0.92
CA LEU A 53 7.14 2.05 1.09
C LEU A 53 7.18 2.51 2.56
N ALA A 54 6.02 2.62 3.21
CA ALA A 54 5.91 3.11 4.58
C ALA A 54 6.63 2.21 5.60
N SER A 55 6.78 0.91 5.30
CA SER A 55 7.40 -0.10 6.16
C SER A 55 8.80 -0.56 5.74
N ARG A 56 9.41 0.07 4.72
CA ARG A 56 10.63 -0.42 4.04
C ARG A 56 11.83 -0.70 4.95
N ASP A 57 11.96 0.06 6.02
CA ASP A 57 13.08 0.11 6.97
C ASP A 57 12.68 -0.43 8.36
N ARG A 58 11.52 -1.09 8.45
CA ARG A 58 10.94 -1.60 9.70
C ARG A 58 10.84 -0.50 10.79
N PRO A 59 10.12 0.60 10.54
CA PRO A 59 10.05 1.73 11.46
C PRO A 59 9.18 1.38 12.69
N SER A 60 9.10 2.31 13.66
CA SER A 60 8.09 2.21 14.72
C SER A 60 6.68 2.27 14.15
N LEU A 61 5.70 1.76 14.90
CA LEU A 61 4.30 1.82 14.49
C LEU A 61 3.86 3.27 14.28
N SER A 62 4.26 4.20 15.14
CA SER A 62 3.96 5.63 14.98
C SER A 62 4.45 6.19 13.64
N VAL A 63 5.73 5.95 13.31
CA VAL A 63 6.32 6.42 12.04
C VAL A 63 5.63 5.76 10.85
N PHE A 64 5.32 4.47 10.92
CA PHE A 64 4.57 3.77 9.87
C PHE A 64 3.19 4.41 9.63
N LEU A 65 2.42 4.68 10.68
CA LEU A 65 1.09 5.28 10.57
C LEU A 65 1.15 6.70 10.02
N ALA A 66 2.12 7.50 10.46
CA ALA A 66 2.35 8.84 9.95
C ALA A 66 2.75 8.83 8.46
N ARG A 67 3.63 7.92 8.04
CA ARG A 67 4.01 7.73 6.64
C ARG A 67 2.81 7.34 5.76
N LEU A 68 1.91 6.47 6.25
CA LEU A 68 0.67 6.15 5.53
C LEU A 68 -0.19 7.40 5.32
N GLN A 69 -0.35 8.24 6.35
CA GLN A 69 -1.11 9.50 6.23
C GLN A 69 -0.47 10.46 5.20
N ARG A 70 0.87 10.54 5.13
CA ARG A 70 1.57 11.33 4.09
C ARG A 70 1.28 10.83 2.68
N LEU A 71 1.03 9.54 2.53
CA LEU A 71 0.59 8.92 1.28
C LEU A 71 -0.93 9.02 1.06
N ALA A 72 -1.66 9.76 1.89
CA ALA A 72 -3.12 9.86 1.90
C ALA A 72 -3.82 8.50 2.08
N ILE A 73 -3.15 7.55 2.74
CA ILE A 73 -3.72 6.27 3.16
C ILE A 73 -4.08 6.40 4.64
N ASP A 74 -5.36 6.31 4.97
CA ASP A 74 -5.80 6.39 6.37
C ASP A 74 -5.82 4.98 7.00
N PRO A 75 -4.97 4.72 8.00
CA PRO A 75 -5.04 3.49 8.77
C PRO A 75 -6.10 3.58 9.87
N LYS A 76 -6.81 2.48 10.10
CA LYS A 76 -7.71 2.28 11.25
C LYS A 76 -7.36 0.97 11.93
N LEU A 77 -6.96 1.06 13.20
CA LEU A 77 -6.57 -0.07 14.02
C LEU A 77 -7.73 -0.48 14.93
N LYS A 78 -7.95 -1.80 15.03
CA LYS A 78 -8.84 -2.37 16.05
C LYS A 78 -7.99 -2.71 17.27
N VAL A 79 -8.37 -2.19 18.43
CA VAL A 79 -7.70 -2.43 19.72
C VAL A 79 -8.68 -3.11 20.66
N GLU A 80 -8.28 -4.25 21.22
CA GLU A 80 -9.04 -5.01 22.21
C GLU A 80 -8.09 -5.40 23.34
N GLU A 81 -8.47 -5.16 24.60
CA GLU A 81 -7.64 -5.49 25.77
C GLU A 81 -6.19 -4.97 25.64
N ASP A 82 -6.03 -3.71 25.25
CA ASP A 82 -4.73 -3.05 24.98
C ASP A 82 -3.84 -3.71 23.91
N ARG A 83 -4.43 -4.58 23.08
CA ARG A 83 -3.73 -5.24 21.97
C ARG A 83 -4.33 -4.84 20.63
N ILE A 84 -3.47 -4.63 19.65
CA ILE A 84 -3.89 -4.37 18.27
C ILE A 84 -4.31 -5.70 17.63
N THR A 85 -5.61 -5.92 17.46
CA THR A 85 -6.17 -7.15 16.89
C THR A 85 -6.47 -7.04 15.40
N GLY A 86 -6.49 -5.83 14.84
CA GLY A 86 -6.75 -5.62 13.41
C GLY A 86 -6.26 -4.29 12.88
N ILE A 87 -6.17 -4.21 11.55
CA ILE A 87 -5.94 -2.96 10.82
C ILE A 87 -6.71 -2.98 9.50
N SER A 88 -7.25 -1.84 9.12
CA SER A 88 -7.82 -1.57 7.81
C SER A 88 -7.25 -0.27 7.26
N TYR A 89 -7.28 -0.13 5.93
CA TYR A 89 -6.74 1.00 5.21
C TYR A 89 -7.83 1.61 4.35
N ARG A 90 -7.77 2.92 4.19
CA ARG A 90 -8.62 3.65 3.27
C ARG A 90 -7.77 4.56 2.39
N LEU A 91 -8.09 4.59 1.10
CA LEU A 91 -7.53 5.54 0.15
C LEU A 91 -8.70 6.10 -0.65
N GLN A 92 -8.97 7.40 -0.51
CA GLN A 92 -10.21 8.03 -1.00
C GLN A 92 -11.45 7.30 -0.43
N ASP A 93 -12.35 6.83 -1.29
CA ASP A 93 -13.57 6.10 -0.89
C ASP A 93 -13.36 4.58 -0.83
N PHE A 94 -12.18 4.09 -1.20
CA PHE A 94 -11.87 2.67 -1.19
C PHE A 94 -11.32 2.23 0.17
N LYS A 95 -11.96 1.23 0.80
CA LYS A 95 -11.54 0.63 2.07
C LYS A 95 -11.21 -0.84 1.93
N ILE A 96 -10.12 -1.29 2.58
CA ILE A 96 -9.71 -2.69 2.58
C ILE A 96 -9.14 -3.12 3.94
N ARG A 97 -9.45 -4.35 4.38
CA ARG A 97 -8.84 -4.94 5.57
C ARG A 97 -7.40 -5.36 5.27
N GLY A 98 -6.48 -5.12 6.19
CA GLY A 98 -5.07 -5.47 5.99
C GLY A 98 -4.81 -6.96 5.78
N CYS A 99 -5.65 -7.84 6.33
CA CYS A 99 -5.57 -9.29 6.08
C CYS A 99 -5.95 -9.70 4.64
N LYS A 100 -6.53 -8.81 3.85
CA LYS A 100 -6.78 -9.02 2.41
C LYS A 100 -5.63 -8.55 1.52
N LEU A 101 -4.61 -7.94 2.13
CA LEU A 101 -3.40 -7.46 1.51
C LEU A 101 -2.21 -8.33 1.94
N HIS A 102 -1.10 -8.26 1.22
CA HIS A 102 0.05 -9.11 1.47
C HIS A 102 0.83 -8.63 2.70
N GLN A 103 0.86 -9.48 3.75
CA GLN A 103 1.57 -9.20 5.01
C GLN A 103 1.21 -7.85 5.67
N ALA A 104 0.04 -7.30 5.34
CA ALA A 104 -0.40 -5.98 5.77
C ALA A 104 -1.47 -6.04 6.87
N GLY A 105 -1.77 -7.22 7.41
CA GLY A 105 -2.59 -7.39 8.62
C GLY A 105 -1.79 -7.09 9.88
N SER A 106 -2.46 -6.71 10.97
CA SER A 106 -1.83 -6.30 12.24
C SER A 106 -0.77 -7.30 12.73
N SER A 107 -1.12 -8.58 12.83
CA SER A 107 -0.18 -9.63 13.27
C SER A 107 1.07 -9.72 12.38
N GLN A 108 0.91 -9.60 11.06
CA GLN A 108 2.05 -9.67 10.12
C GLN A 108 2.90 -8.40 10.18
N LEU A 109 2.28 -7.23 10.32
CA LEU A 109 2.99 -5.97 10.47
C LEU A 109 3.85 -5.97 11.73
N LEU A 110 3.24 -6.22 12.88
CA LEU A 110 3.90 -6.18 14.18
C LEU A 110 5.04 -7.20 14.28
N LYS A 111 4.90 -8.34 13.59
CA LYS A 111 5.94 -9.36 13.55
C LYS A 111 7.09 -8.99 12.60
N HIS A 112 6.78 -8.48 11.40
CA HIS A 112 7.75 -8.45 10.31
C HIS A 112 8.11 -7.06 9.79
N ARG A 113 7.23 -6.07 9.92
CA ARG A 113 7.30 -4.82 9.17
C ARG A 113 7.38 -3.55 10.01
N VAL A 114 7.06 -3.63 11.29
CA VAL A 114 7.20 -2.51 12.23
C VAL A 114 7.74 -2.99 13.57
N THR A 115 8.31 -2.08 14.34
CA THR A 115 8.49 -2.23 15.78
C THR A 115 7.30 -1.62 16.52
N TYR A 116 6.96 -2.15 17.69
CA TYR A 116 5.82 -1.68 18.48
C TYR A 116 6.18 -1.62 19.95
N ASP A 117 6.04 -0.44 20.54
CA ASP A 117 6.09 -0.18 21.96
C ASP A 117 4.73 0.40 22.37
N SER A 118 3.98 -0.32 23.21
CA SER A 118 2.63 0.10 23.61
C SER A 118 2.59 1.43 24.35
N GLN A 119 3.65 1.82 25.06
CA GLN A 119 3.66 3.10 25.79
C GLN A 119 3.91 4.26 24.84
N GLN A 120 4.78 4.08 23.85
CA GLN A 120 5.15 5.12 22.89
C GLN A 120 4.14 5.25 21.75
N ASP A 121 3.63 4.13 21.23
CA ASP A 121 2.84 4.12 20.00
C ASP A 121 1.33 4.28 20.23
N ILE A 122 0.83 4.16 21.47
CA ILE A 122 -0.62 4.23 21.73
C ILE A 122 -1.22 5.59 21.35
N LEU A 123 -0.45 6.68 21.47
CA LEU A 123 -0.89 8.01 21.06
C LEU A 123 -1.14 8.05 19.55
N ALA A 124 -0.18 7.60 18.74
CA ALA A 124 -0.31 7.54 17.29
C ALA A 124 -1.46 6.62 16.85
N VAL A 125 -1.70 5.51 17.56
CA VAL A 125 -2.86 4.62 17.31
C VAL A 125 -4.18 5.34 17.55
N ARG A 126 -4.29 6.13 18.64
CA ARG A 126 -5.49 6.93 18.93
C ARG A 126 -5.71 8.00 17.87
N GLN A 127 -4.67 8.75 17.54
CA GLN A 127 -4.69 9.79 16.49
C GLN A 127 -5.14 9.21 15.15
N ALA A 128 -4.53 8.10 14.70
CA ALA A 128 -4.94 7.39 13.48
C ALA A 128 -6.43 7.02 13.51
N ASN A 129 -6.90 6.47 14.64
CA ASN A 129 -8.30 6.08 14.81
C ASN A 129 -9.28 7.26 14.85
N GLN A 130 -8.82 8.45 15.23
CA GLN A 130 -9.59 9.70 15.20
C GLN A 130 -9.45 10.47 13.86
N ASN A 131 -8.59 10.01 12.94
CA ASN A 131 -8.17 10.75 11.73
C ASN A 131 -7.41 12.04 12.05
N GLU A 132 -6.74 12.09 13.20
CA GLU A 132 -5.84 13.18 13.52
C GLU A 132 -4.50 12.98 12.81
N THR A 133 -3.84 14.09 12.49
CA THR A 133 -2.52 14.06 11.86
C THR A 133 -1.48 13.59 12.88
N ILE A 134 -0.67 12.62 12.49
CA ILE A 134 0.48 12.17 13.26
C ILE A 134 1.70 12.93 12.75
N GLU A 135 2.43 13.56 13.67
CA GLU A 135 3.67 14.26 13.34
C GLU A 135 4.72 13.27 12.82
N LEU A 136 5.50 13.73 11.85
CA LEU A 136 6.52 12.94 11.20
C LEU A 136 7.76 13.82 11.05
N GLU A 137 8.88 13.34 11.56
CA GLU A 137 10.16 14.00 11.38
C GLU A 137 10.53 14.06 9.88
N PRO A 138 11.14 15.15 9.38
CA PRO A 138 11.47 15.32 7.97
C PRO A 138 12.30 14.17 7.38
N GLU A 139 13.23 13.60 8.14
CA GLU A 139 14.06 12.47 7.71
C GLU A 139 13.27 11.17 7.49
N SER A 140 12.08 11.07 8.09
CA SER A 140 11.18 9.93 7.97
C SER A 140 10.13 10.11 6.88
N GLU A 141 10.16 11.24 6.16
CA GLU A 141 9.16 11.58 5.15
C GLU A 141 9.16 10.62 3.96
N VAL A 142 7.97 10.37 3.45
CA VAL A 142 7.74 9.54 2.25
C VAL A 142 6.84 10.24 1.27
N SER A 143 7.03 9.95 -0.02
CA SER A 143 6.22 10.51 -1.10
C SER A 143 5.92 9.45 -2.15
N TRP A 144 4.78 9.57 -2.83
CA TRP A 144 4.41 8.69 -3.94
C TRP A 144 5.47 8.61 -5.05
N ASN A 145 6.32 9.64 -5.21
CA ASN A 145 7.42 9.62 -6.18
C ASN A 145 8.51 8.57 -5.86
N GLN A 146 8.53 8.03 -4.63
CA GLN A 146 9.44 6.97 -4.22
C GLN A 146 8.85 5.57 -4.44
N VAL A 147 7.58 5.47 -4.84
CA VAL A 147 6.91 4.20 -5.09
C VAL A 147 7.14 3.76 -6.53
N ALA A 148 7.82 2.63 -6.73
CA ALA A 148 7.89 1.95 -8.02
C ALA A 148 6.61 1.14 -8.27
N ILE A 149 5.49 1.83 -8.53
CA ILE A 149 4.16 1.20 -8.69
C ILE A 149 4.15 0.21 -9.87
N GLU A 150 5.04 0.41 -10.84
CA GLU A 150 5.20 -0.44 -12.02
C GLU A 150 5.61 -1.87 -11.65
N ASP A 151 6.31 -2.06 -10.53
CA ASP A 151 6.74 -3.38 -10.06
C ASP A 151 5.57 -4.25 -9.60
N TYR A 152 4.41 -3.63 -9.34
CA TYR A 152 3.17 -4.30 -8.97
C TYR A 152 2.26 -4.58 -10.18
N ILE A 153 2.62 -4.06 -11.35
CA ILE A 153 1.81 -4.11 -12.57
C ILE A 153 2.44 -5.11 -13.55
N PRO A 154 1.64 -6.03 -14.14
CA PRO A 154 2.12 -6.91 -15.19
C PRO A 154 2.73 -6.13 -16.36
N SER A 155 3.94 -6.51 -16.79
CA SER A 155 4.70 -5.80 -17.82
C SER A 155 3.91 -5.51 -19.10
N LYS A 156 3.07 -6.47 -19.53
CA LYS A 156 2.24 -6.38 -20.73
C LYS A 156 1.25 -5.20 -20.75
N ILE A 157 0.83 -4.71 -19.59
CA ILE A 157 -0.20 -3.66 -19.48
C ILE A 157 0.29 -2.39 -18.80
N ARG A 158 1.59 -2.30 -18.46
CA ARG A 158 2.18 -1.10 -17.83
C ARG A 158 1.92 0.18 -18.63
N GLN A 159 2.08 0.12 -19.95
CA GLN A 159 1.87 1.25 -20.85
C GLN A 159 0.39 1.56 -21.10
N LEU A 160 -0.53 0.68 -20.71
CA LEU A 160 -1.96 0.82 -20.96
C LEU A 160 -2.69 1.40 -19.75
N LEU A 161 -2.11 1.29 -18.56
CA LEU A 161 -2.71 1.81 -17.34
C LEU A 161 -2.36 3.29 -17.15
N GLU A 162 -3.36 4.06 -16.74
CA GLU A 162 -3.12 5.35 -16.13
C GLU A 162 -2.58 5.14 -14.72
N ILE A 163 -1.40 5.71 -14.46
CA ILE A 163 -0.88 5.91 -13.13
C ILE A 163 -1.26 7.35 -12.77
N PRO A 164 -2.29 7.59 -11.95
CA PRO A 164 -2.58 8.94 -11.50
C PRO A 164 -1.39 9.35 -10.64
N LEU A 165 -0.51 10.20 -11.18
CA LEU A 165 0.47 10.91 -10.39
C LEU A 165 -0.35 11.70 -9.36
N SER A 166 -0.16 11.38 -8.08
CA SER A 166 -0.79 12.14 -7.00
C SER A 166 -0.43 13.61 -7.22
N ASN A 167 -1.45 14.44 -7.41
CA ASN A 167 -1.29 15.87 -7.67
C ASN A 167 -0.27 16.45 -6.70
N LYS A 168 0.83 17.00 -7.23
CA LYS A 168 1.60 18.01 -6.52
C LYS A 168 0.63 19.18 -6.29
N LYS A 169 0.15 19.32 -5.07
CA LYS A 169 -0.32 20.61 -4.55
C LYS A 169 0.64 21.01 -3.44
#